data_AF-A0A942U3T8-F1
#
_entry.id   AF-A0A942U3T8-F1
#
_cell.length_a   1.000
_cell.length_b   1.000
_cell.length_c   1.000
_cell.angle_alpha   90.00
_cell.angle_beta   90.00
_cell.angle_gamma   90.00
#
_symmetry.space_group_name_H-M   'P 1'
#
loop_
_entity.id
_entity.type
_entity.pdbx_description
1 polymer ?
#
loop_
_entity_poly.entity_id
_entity_poly.type
_entity_poly.pdbx_seq_one_letter_code
_entity_poly.pdbx_strand_id
1 'polypeptide(L)' 'MVGLKPLEYQSSKTEAEFFNEFNLSTEFNGVSNTETVIVKTSLIYVKEQGWKMDDVEFVGQSTGRE' A
#
# COMPACT_ATOMS: atom_id res chain seq x y z
N MET A 1 -4.73 12.74 -12.96
CA MET A 1 -4.05 11.72 -12.13
C MET A 1 -4.68 11.81 -10.75
N VAL A 2 -5.62 10.92 -10.43
CA VAL A 2 -6.23 10.88 -9.09
C VAL A 2 -5.17 10.29 -8.18
N GLY A 3 -4.52 11.16 -7.40
CA GLY A 3 -3.46 10.75 -6.48
C GLY A 3 -4.02 9.80 -5.42
N LEU A 4 -3.22 8.78 -5.09
CA LEU A 4 -3.47 7.85 -4.00
C LEU A 4 -3.89 8.61 -2.75
N LYS A 5 -4.97 8.18 -2.10
CA LYS A 5 -5.39 8.72 -0.81
C LYS A 5 -4.80 7.81 0.27
N PRO A 6 -3.63 8.14 0.85
CA PRO A 6 -3.11 7.36 1.96
C PRO A 6 -4.13 7.39 3.10
N LEU A 7 -4.54 6.23 3.57
CA LEU A 7 -5.21 6.10 4.85
C LEU A 7 -4.10 6.09 5.90
N GLU A 8 -3.83 7.26 6.47
CA GLU A 8 -2.90 7.42 7.58
C GLU A 8 -3.57 6.91 8.86
N TYR A 9 -3.07 5.80 9.39
CA TYR A 9 -3.40 5.36 10.74
C TYR A 9 -2.18 5.65 11.61
N GLN A 10 -2.24 6.78 12.33
CA GLN A 10 -1.17 7.18 13.23
C GLN A 10 -1.32 6.40 14.55
N SER A 11 -0.63 5.26 14.66
CA SER A 11 -0.65 4.40 15.86
C SER A 11 -0.12 5.16 17.09
N SER A 12 0.91 6.01 16.92
CA SER A 12 1.47 6.82 18.01
C SER A 12 2.31 8.01 17.52
N LYS A 13 2.94 8.77 18.45
CA LYS A 13 3.92 9.83 18.09
C LYS A 13 5.19 9.30 17.44
N THR A 14 5.44 8.00 17.54
CA THR A 14 6.67 7.35 17.05
C THR A 14 6.38 6.28 16.01
N GLU A 15 5.12 6.02 15.67
CA GLU A 15 4.71 4.99 14.73
C GLU A 15 3.61 5.51 13.80
N ALA A 16 3.74 5.22 12.52
CA ALA A 16 2.73 5.55 11.52
C ALA A 16 2.55 4.40 10.53
N GLU A 17 1.31 4.15 10.12
CA GLU A 17 0.99 3.13 9.12
C GLU A 17 0.28 3.77 7.93
N PHE A 18 0.66 3.32 6.73
CA PHE A 18 0.09 3.77 5.47
C PHE A 18 -0.38 2.58 4.67
N PHE A 19 -1.64 2.64 4.21
CA PHE A 19 -2.18 1.69 3.25
C PHE A 19 -2.21 2.33 1.86
N ASN A 20 -1.53 1.69 0.90
CA ASN A 20 -1.52 2.08 -0.49
C ASN A 20 -2.24 1.01 -1.32
N GLU A 21 -3.26 1.44 -2.06
CA GLU A 21 -4.01 0.58 -2.97
C GLU A 21 -3.57 0.85 -4.42
N PHE A 22 -3.19 -0.20 -5.14
CA PHE A 22 -2.80 -0.16 -6.54
C PHE A 22 -3.72 -1.05 -7.36
N ASN A 23 -4.22 -0.54 -8.48
CA ASN A 23 -4.90 -1.35 -9.47
C ASN A 23 -3.92 -1.70 -10.59
N LEU A 24 -3.62 -2.99 -10.75
CA LEU A 24 -2.73 -3.53 -11.77
C LEU A 24 -3.57 -4.18 -12.86
N SER A 25 -3.63 -3.54 -14.03
CA SER A 25 -4.31 -4.08 -15.20
C SER A 25 -3.31 -4.69 -16.18
N THR A 26 -3.58 -5.90 -16.65
CA THR A 26 -2.80 -6.58 -17.70
C THR A 26 -3.74 -6.98 -18.84
N GLU A 27 -3.35 -6.63 -20.07
CA GLU A 27 -4.10 -6.99 -21.28
C GLU A 27 -3.19 -7.73 -22.27
N PHE A 28 -3.65 -8.88 -22.76
CA PHE A 28 -2.95 -9.66 -23.78
C PHE A 28 -3.91 -10.52 -24.59
N ASN A 29 -3.81 -10.48 -25.93
CA ASN A 29 -4.65 -11.28 -26.85
C ASN A 29 -6.17 -11.20 -26.57
N GLY A 30 -6.67 -10.01 -26.21
CA GLY A 30 -8.09 -9.81 -25.90
C GLY A 30 -8.53 -10.36 -24.54
N VAL A 31 -7.60 -10.87 -23.74
CA VAL A 31 -7.83 -11.23 -22.34
C VAL A 31 -7.34 -10.06 -21.48
N SER A 32 -8.21 -9.55 -20.61
CA SER A 32 -7.89 -8.52 -19.63
C SER A 32 -8.04 -9.07 -18.23
N ASN A 33 -7.11 -8.72 -17.34
CA ASN A 33 -7.24 -8.97 -15.92
C ASN A 33 -6.89 -7.70 -15.14
N THR A 34 -7.62 -7.40 -14.07
CA THR A 34 -7.30 -6.30 -13.15
C THR A 34 -7.26 -6.84 -11.74
N GLU A 35 -6.13 -6.60 -11.08
CA GLU A 35 -5.86 -7.02 -9.71
C GLU A 35 -5.73 -5.79 -8.83
N THR A 36 -6.39 -5.79 -7.67
CA THR A 36 -6.14 -4.78 -6.63
C THR A 36 -5.11 -5.32 -5.66
N VAL A 37 -4.01 -4.59 -5.52
CA VAL A 37 -2.90 -4.87 -4.60
C VAL A 37 -2.90 -3.82 -3.49
N ILE A 38 -2.94 -4.28 -2.23
CA ILE A 38 -2.83 -3.40 -1.06
C ILE A 38 -1.47 -3.62 -0.41
N VAL A 39 -0.72 -2.53 -0.26
CA VAL A 39 0.57 -2.52 0.43
C VAL A 39 0.42 -1.71 1.72
N LYS A 40 0.78 -2.32 2.85
CA LYS A 40 0.90 -1.63 4.13
C LYS A 40 2.36 -1.29 4.36
N THR A 41 2.64 -0.03 4.63
CA THR A 41 3.97 0.43 5.04
C THR A 41 3.91 0.92 6.47
N SER A 42 4.78 0.39 7.32
CA SER A 42 4.93 0.80 8.71
C SER A 42 6.19 1.64 8.86
N LEU A 43 6.09 2.75 9.57
CA LEU A 43 7.21 3.64 9.85
C LEU A 43 7.40 3.80 11.34
N ILE A 44 8.66 3.90 11.75
CA ILE A 44 9.08 4.20 13.11
C ILE A 44 9.94 5.47 13.13
N TYR A 45 9.71 6.33 14.12
CA TYR A 45 10.55 7.49 14.37
C TYR A 45 11.71 7.12 15.29
N VAL A 46 12.93 7.23 14.77
CA VAL A 46 14.16 7.03 15.54
C VAL A 46 14.74 8.41 15.89
N LYS A 47 14.86 8.69 17.19
CA LYS A 47 15.44 9.94 17.69
C LYS A 47 16.80 10.19 17.03
N GLU A 48 17.05 11.45 16.63
CA GLU A 48 18.26 11.91 15.89
C GLU A 48 18.43 11.37 14.47
N GLN A 49 17.66 10.37 14.05
CA GLN A 49 17.75 9.75 12.72
C GLN A 49 16.50 9.97 11.86
N GLY A 50 15.40 10.43 12.46
CA GLY A 50 14.15 10.73 11.76
C GLY A 50 13.27 9.50 11.55
N TRP A 51 12.30 9.64 10.65
CA TRP A 51 11.42 8.54 10.25
C TRP A 51 12.17 7.52 9.40
N LYS A 52 11.95 6.25 9.71
CA LYS A 52 12.46 5.11 8.96
C LYS A 52 11.32 4.16 8.62
N MET A 53 11.48 3.47 7.48
CA MET A 53 10.64 2.34 7.13
C MET A 53 10.99 1.18 8.07
N ASP A 54 10.00 0.70 8.80
CA ASP A 54 10.13 -0.44 9.72
C ASP A 54 9.78 -1.73 8.99
N ASP A 55 8.63 -1.75 8.31
CA ASP A 55 8.13 -2.92 7.60
C ASP A 55 7.31 -2.56 6.36
N VAL A 56 7.24 -3.51 5.41
CA VAL A 56 6.40 -3.45 4.21
C VAL A 56 5.71 -4.79 4.01
N GLU A 57 4.38 -4.79 4.13
CA GLU A 57 3.54 -5.97 4.01
C GLU A 57 2.62 -5.90 2.79
N PHE A 58 2.48 -7.04 2.08
CA PHE A 58 1.47 -7.23 1.05
C PHE A 58 0.21 -7.79 1.69
N VAL A 59 -0.82 -6.95 1.85
CA VAL A 59 -2.01 -7.27 2.65
C VAL A 59 -3.04 -8.07 1.85
N GLY A 60 -2.93 -8.12 0.53
CA GLY A 60 -3.73 -9.03 -0.28
C GLY A 60 -3.73 -8.75 -1.78
N GLN A 61 -4.24 -9.73 -2.51
CA GLN A 61 -4.60 -9.66 -3.92
C GLN A 61 -6.10 -9.97 -4.02
N SER A 62 -6.90 -9.00 -4.45
CA SER A 62 -8.30 -9.26 -4.77
C SER A 62 -8.40 -9.62 -6.25
N THR A 63 -8.31 -10.92 -6.56
CA THR A 63 -8.67 -11.43 -7.89
C THR A 63 -10.19 -11.29 -8.02
N GLY A 64 -10.66 -10.29 -8.77
CA GLY A 64 -12.05 -10.23 -9.17
C GLY A 64 -12.37 -11.44 -10.04
N ARG A 65 -12.98 -12.48 -9.48
CA ARG A 65 -13.69 -13.48 -10.28
C ARG A 65 -15.05 -12.88 -10.62
N GLU A 66 -15.25 -12.55 -11.89
CA GLU A 66 -16.59 -12.41 -12.47
C GLU A 66 -17.37 -13.74 -12.35
#